data_AF-A0A951CW55-F1
#
_entry.id   AF-A0A951CW55-F1
#
_cell.length_a   1.000
_cell.length_b   1.000
_cell.length_c   1.000
_cell.angle_alpha   90.00
_cell.angle_beta   90.00
_cell.angle_gamma   90.00
#
_symmetry.space_group_name_H-M   'P 1'
#
loop_
_entity.id
_entity.type
_entity.pdbx_description
1 polymer ?
#
loop_
_entity_poly.entity_id
_entity_poly.type
_entity_poly.pdbx_seq_one_letter_code
_entity_poly.pdbx_strand_id
1 'polypeptide(L)'
;MKVVILCGGLGTRLREETEFRPKPLVDIGGRPILWHIMKVYAHYGFREFILCLGYRGNMIKEYFLNYEAMNNDFTICLGKKSQIHYNDDHEEQDFWVTLAETGAESMTGGRVKRVERYLKNDDRFMVTYGDGVSDVDIS
;
A
#
# COMPACT_ATOMS: atom_id res chain seq x y z
N MET A 1 -12.00 10.90 -3.92
CA MET A 1 -12.17 10.53 -2.50
C MET A 1 -11.01 9.65 -2.12
N LYS A 2 -10.35 9.93 -1.00
CA LYS A 2 -9.18 9.16 -0.54
C LYS A 2 -9.56 7.92 0.25
N VAL A 3 -8.71 6.90 0.17
CA VAL A 3 -8.85 5.63 0.89
C VAL A 3 -7.70 5.48 1.88
N VAL A 4 -8.02 5.41 3.17
CA VAL A 4 -7.06 5.16 4.24
C VAL A 4 -6.98 3.65 4.50
N ILE A 5 -5.80 3.06 4.38
CA ILE A 5 -5.58 1.63 4.63
C ILE A 5 -4.65 1.46 5.83
N LEU A 6 -5.10 0.70 6.83
CA LEU A 6 -4.36 0.46 8.07
C LEU A 6 -3.31 -0.64 7.87
N CYS A 7 -2.04 -0.25 7.78
CA CYS A 7 -0.92 -1.15 7.45
C CYS A 7 0.11 -1.34 8.57
N GLY A 8 -0.11 -0.76 9.76
CA GLY A 8 0.91 -0.67 10.80
C GLY A 8 0.79 -1.67 11.96
N GLY A 9 -0.14 -2.62 11.89
CA GLY A 9 -0.37 -3.60 12.96
C GLY A 9 0.75 -4.64 13.10
N LEU A 10 0.91 -5.19 14.30
CA LEU A 10 1.97 -6.17 14.63
C LEU A 10 1.77 -7.56 14.02
N GLY A 11 0.57 -7.89 13.53
CA GLY A 11 0.32 -9.18 12.85
C GLY A 11 0.35 -10.43 13.77
N THR A 12 0.22 -10.27 15.09
CA THR A 12 0.52 -11.32 16.11
C THR A 12 -0.21 -12.66 15.96
N ARG A 13 -1.33 -12.72 15.22
CA ARG A 13 -2.12 -13.95 15.00
C ARG A 13 -1.62 -14.82 13.83
N LEU A 14 -0.76 -14.28 12.97
CA LEU A 14 -0.18 -14.94 11.79
C LEU A 14 1.34 -14.95 11.91
N ARG A 15 1.86 -15.31 13.08
CA ARG A 15 3.28 -15.14 13.44
C ARG A 15 4.24 -15.81 12.45
N GLU A 16 3.89 -16.97 11.92
CA GLU A 16 4.75 -17.76 11.01
C GLU A 16 5.14 -16.99 9.74
N GLU A 17 4.20 -16.25 9.13
CA GLU A 17 4.46 -15.39 7.96
C GLU A 17 4.81 -13.94 8.34
N THR A 18 4.19 -13.43 9.42
CA THR A 18 4.37 -12.03 9.82
C THR A 18 5.67 -11.75 10.55
N GLU A 19 6.39 -12.80 10.96
CA GLU A 19 7.78 -12.73 11.42
C GLU A 19 8.75 -12.39 10.30
N PHE A 20 8.37 -12.56 9.02
CA PHE A 20 9.22 -12.20 7.88
C PHE A 20 8.73 -10.96 7.13
N ARG A 21 7.42 -10.71 7.05
CA ARG A 21 6.84 -9.56 6.33
C ARG A 21 5.59 -8.98 7.03
N PRO A 22 5.29 -7.67 6.92
CA PRO A 22 4.04 -7.13 7.46
C PRO A 22 2.84 -7.78 6.77
N LYS A 23 1.74 -8.01 7.52
CA LYS A 23 0.54 -8.70 6.99
C LYS A 23 0.02 -8.16 5.65
N PRO A 24 -0.01 -6.82 5.39
CA PRO A 24 -0.39 -6.27 4.09
C PRO A 24 0.48 -6.77 2.90
N LEU A 25 1.67 -7.30 3.15
CA LEU A 25 2.57 -7.86 2.13
C LEU A 25 2.54 -9.39 2.03
N VAL A 26 1.61 -10.06 2.72
CA VAL A 26 1.37 -11.50 2.51
C VAL A 26 0.78 -11.72 1.12
N ASP A 27 1.35 -12.67 0.38
CA ASP A 27 0.99 -12.93 -1.01
C ASP A 27 -0.27 -13.81 -1.12
N ILE A 28 -1.17 -13.42 -2.03
CA ILE A 28 -2.35 -14.17 -2.46
C ILE A 28 -2.30 -14.21 -3.98
N GLY A 29 -2.17 -15.39 -4.58
CA GLY A 29 -2.08 -15.51 -6.04
C GLY A 29 -0.91 -14.74 -6.68
N GLY A 30 0.24 -14.66 -5.98
CA GLY A 30 1.44 -13.99 -6.47
C GLY A 30 1.47 -12.46 -6.30
N ARG A 31 0.47 -11.86 -5.65
CA ARG A 31 0.42 -10.43 -5.33
C ARG A 31 0.10 -10.20 -3.85
N PRO A 32 0.64 -9.15 -3.22
CA PRO A 32 0.29 -8.78 -1.84
C PRO A 32 -1.21 -8.58 -1.63
N ILE A 33 -1.75 -8.96 -0.47
CA ILE A 33 -3.14 -8.64 -0.09
C ILE A 33 -3.44 -7.13 -0.19
N LEU A 34 -2.48 -6.28 0.15
CA LEU A 34 -2.61 -4.83 -0.02
C LEU A 34 -2.88 -4.43 -1.47
N TRP A 35 -2.23 -5.09 -2.43
CA TRP A 35 -2.46 -4.86 -3.85
C TRP A 35 -3.90 -5.21 -4.22
N HIS A 36 -4.39 -6.38 -3.79
CA HIS A 36 -5.79 -6.80 -4.05
C HIS A 36 -6.80 -5.80 -3.48
N ILE A 37 -6.59 -5.33 -2.25
CA ILE A 37 -7.46 -4.31 -1.63
C ILE A 37 -7.48 -3.04 -2.49
N MET A 38 -6.31 -2.55 -2.89
CA MET A 38 -6.21 -1.34 -3.72
C MET A 38 -6.89 -1.53 -5.08
N LYS A 39 -6.80 -2.72 -5.68
CA LYS A 39 -7.49 -3.05 -6.94
C LYS A 39 -9.02 -3.03 -6.80
N VAL A 40 -9.56 -3.53 -5.70
CA VAL A 40 -11.01 -3.47 -5.43
C VAL A 40 -11.46 -2.00 -5.38
N TYR A 41 -10.74 -1.13 -4.66
CA TYR A 41 -11.07 0.30 -4.64
C TYR A 41 -10.91 0.97 -6.01
N ALA A 42 -9.87 0.62 -6.76
CA ALA A 42 -9.62 1.18 -8.10
C ALA A 42 -10.69 0.77 -9.11
N HIS A 43 -11.24 -0.45 -8.99
CA HIS A 43 -12.39 -0.91 -9.77
C HIS A 43 -13.60 0.04 -9.61
N TYR A 44 -13.83 0.55 -8.41
CA TYR A 44 -14.89 1.53 -8.11
C TYR A 44 -14.45 3.00 -8.29
N GLY A 45 -13.30 3.26 -8.92
CA GLY A 45 -12.86 4.62 -9.23
C GLY A 45 -11.90 5.26 -8.21
N PHE A 46 -11.62 4.61 -7.08
CA PHE A 46 -10.82 5.20 -6.00
C PHE A 46 -9.34 4.82 -6.11
N ARG A 47 -8.49 5.79 -6.45
CA ARG A 47 -7.06 5.58 -6.77
C ARG A 47 -6.09 6.37 -5.89
N GLU A 48 -6.62 7.15 -4.94
CA GLU A 48 -5.82 7.91 -3.98
C GLU A 48 -5.78 7.19 -2.63
N PHE A 49 -4.63 6.62 -2.31
CA PHE A 49 -4.43 5.77 -1.13
C PHE A 49 -3.53 6.46 -0.10
N ILE A 50 -3.89 6.32 1.17
CA ILE A 50 -3.06 6.70 2.31
C ILE A 50 -2.81 5.46 3.17
N LEU A 51 -1.58 4.98 3.19
CA LEU A 51 -1.19 3.81 3.95
C LEU A 51 -0.67 4.23 5.32
N CYS A 52 -1.37 3.83 6.38
CA CYS A 52 -0.95 4.09 7.76
C CYS A 52 0.12 3.09 8.18
N LEU A 53 1.39 3.45 8.02
CA LEU A 53 2.54 2.61 8.35
C LEU A 53 2.82 2.56 9.85
N GLY A 54 3.42 1.48 10.29
CA GLY A 54 3.85 1.26 11.68
C GLY A 54 4.92 0.18 11.73
N TYR A 55 4.64 -0.92 12.44
CA TYR A 55 5.57 -2.05 12.48
C TYR A 55 5.97 -2.51 11.07
N ARG A 56 7.28 -2.58 10.80
CA ARG A 56 7.88 -2.93 9.49
C ARG A 56 7.40 -2.10 8.30
N GLY A 57 6.99 -0.84 8.52
CA GLY A 57 6.57 0.08 7.46
C GLY A 57 7.61 0.26 6.33
N ASN A 58 8.90 0.08 6.61
CA ASN A 58 9.97 0.16 5.61
C ASN A 58 9.82 -0.87 4.49
N MET A 59 9.33 -2.09 4.78
CA MET A 59 9.11 -3.10 3.74
C MET A 59 8.00 -2.68 2.77
N ILE A 60 6.96 -2.01 3.27
CA ILE A 60 5.89 -1.45 2.43
C ILE A 60 6.45 -0.31 1.58
N LYS A 61 7.29 0.56 2.14
CA LYS A 61 7.96 1.60 1.36
C LYS A 61 8.83 1.00 0.25
N GLU A 62 9.60 -0.03 0.56
CA GLU A 62 10.47 -0.72 -0.39
C GLU A 62 9.67 -1.39 -1.52
N TYR A 63 8.52 -1.99 -1.20
CA TYR A 63 7.59 -2.53 -2.20
C TYR A 63 7.16 -1.47 -3.21
N PHE A 64 6.73 -0.29 -2.75
CA PHE A 64 6.31 0.78 -3.67
C PHE A 64 7.48 1.48 -4.38
N LEU A 65 8.65 1.61 -3.74
CA LEU A 65 9.85 2.18 -4.37
C LEU A 65 10.38 1.31 -5.52
N ASN A 66 10.22 -0.01 -5.42
CA ASN A 66 10.66 -0.97 -6.44
C ASN A 66 9.50 -1.47 -7.31
N TYR A 67 8.31 -0.87 -7.21
CA TYR A 67 7.10 -1.40 -7.85
C TYR A 67 7.29 -1.56 -9.36
N GLU A 68 7.77 -0.53 -10.04
CA GLU A 68 8.01 -0.55 -11.49
C GLU A 68 8.96 -1.70 -11.89
N ALA A 69 10.07 -1.88 -11.15
CA ALA A 69 11.05 -2.94 -11.42
C ALA A 69 10.53 -4.34 -11.11
N MET A 70 9.57 -4.49 -10.20
CA MET A 70 8.95 -5.77 -9.87
C MET A 70 7.79 -6.13 -10.81
N ASN A 71 7.27 -5.17 -11.56
CA ASN A 71 6.03 -5.33 -12.34
C ASN A 71 6.21 -5.21 -13.85
N ASN A 72 7.29 -4.56 -14.31
CA ASN A 72 7.55 -4.37 -15.73
C ASN A 72 8.89 -4.99 -16.12
N ASP A 73 9.01 -5.43 -17.37
CA ASP A 73 10.31 -5.69 -17.96
C ASP A 73 11.08 -4.36 -18.07
N PHE A 74 12.38 -4.39 -17.73
CA PHE A 74 13.21 -3.19 -17.81
C PHE A 74 14.61 -3.49 -18.33
N THR A 75 15.18 -2.50 -19.02
CA THR A 75 16.57 -2.48 -19.42
C THR A 75 17.35 -1.55 -18.50
N ILE A 76 18.47 -2.03 -17.96
CA ILE A 76 19.36 -1.24 -17.10
C ILE A 76 20.74 -1.04 -17.73
N CYS A 77 21.17 0.21 -17.86
CA CYS A 77 22.55 0.55 -18.20
C CYS A 77 23.36 0.67 -16.90
N LEU A 78 24.39 -0.16 -16.73
CA LEU A 78 25.25 -0.18 -15.55
C LEU A 78 26.48 0.73 -15.75
N GLY A 79 26.89 1.46 -14.71
CA GLY A 79 28.06 2.35 -14.76
C GLY A 79 27.88 3.62 -13.92
N LYS A 80 28.76 4.61 -14.11
CA LYS A 80 28.75 5.86 -13.32
C LYS A 80 27.46 6.69 -13.42
N LYS A 81 26.65 6.46 -14.45
CA LYS A 81 25.30 7.01 -14.60
C LYS A 81 24.36 5.85 -14.92
N SER A 82 23.86 5.18 -13.89
CA SER A 82 22.85 4.15 -14.09
C SER A 82 21.57 4.77 -14.63
N GLN A 83 20.97 4.12 -15.61
CA GLN A 83 19.68 4.51 -16.19
C GLN A 83 18.83 3.25 -16.33
N ILE A 84 17.58 3.35 -15.91
CA ILE A 84 16.57 2.29 -16.05
C ILE A 84 15.54 2.77 -17.06
N HIS A 85 15.19 1.90 -17.99
CA HIS A 85 14.08 2.08 -18.92
C HIS A 85 13.08 0.95 -18.72
N TYR A 86 11.85 1.30 -18.33
CA TYR A 86 10.74 0.36 -18.21
C TYR A 86 10.07 0.24 -19.58
N ASN A 87 9.85 -0.99 -20.04
CA ASN A 87 9.41 -1.27 -21.41
C ASN A 87 7.89 -1.35 -21.53
N ASP A 88 7.20 -1.61 -20.41
CA ASP A 88 5.77 -1.88 -20.35
C ASP A 88 5.10 -1.02 -19.28
N ASP A 89 3.77 -0.93 -19.40
CA ASP A 89 2.90 -0.28 -18.44
C ASP A 89 2.13 -1.30 -17.60
N HIS A 90 1.73 -0.91 -16.39
CA HIS A 90 0.86 -1.70 -15.52
C HIS A 90 -0.44 -0.93 -15.21
N GLU A 91 -1.50 -1.64 -14.82
CA GLU A 91 -2.84 -1.04 -14.65
C GLU A 91 -2.94 -0.03 -13.49
N GLU A 92 -1.95 0.01 -12.60
CA GLU A 92 -1.91 0.83 -11.39
C GLU A 92 -1.12 2.13 -11.56
N GLN A 93 -0.74 2.51 -12.78
CA GLN A 93 0.06 3.71 -13.05
C GLN A 93 -0.60 5.03 -12.62
N ASP A 94 -1.91 5.02 -12.40
CA ASP A 94 -2.67 6.18 -11.94
C ASP A 94 -2.91 6.20 -10.41
N PHE A 95 -2.27 5.29 -9.67
CA PHE A 95 -2.40 5.24 -8.21
C PHE A 95 -1.54 6.31 -7.53
N TRP A 96 -2.17 7.08 -6.64
CA TRP A 96 -1.49 8.04 -5.77
C TRP A 96 -1.36 7.45 -4.37
N VAL A 97 -0.17 6.99 -4.01
CA VAL A 97 0.05 6.28 -2.74
C VAL A 97 0.87 7.11 -1.76
N THR A 98 0.22 7.59 -0.69
CA THR A 98 0.88 8.26 0.44
C THR A 98 1.30 7.24 1.49
N LEU A 99 2.61 7.11 1.71
CA LEU A 99 3.22 6.22 2.70
C LEU A 99 3.43 6.96 4.03
N ALA A 100 2.40 6.99 4.89
CA ALA A 100 2.38 7.81 6.09
C ALA A 100 2.95 7.05 7.31
N GLU A 101 4.03 7.56 7.90
CA GLU A 101 4.51 7.06 9.19
C GLU A 101 3.54 7.47 10.31
N THR A 102 2.85 6.48 10.88
CA THR A 102 1.85 6.71 11.94
C THR A 102 2.29 6.19 13.30
N GLY A 103 3.48 5.59 13.42
CA GLY A 103 4.07 5.09 14.66
C GLY A 103 3.85 3.59 14.87
N ALA A 104 4.84 2.90 15.43
CA ALA A 104 4.78 1.46 15.68
C ALA A 104 3.66 1.08 16.67
N GLU A 105 3.57 1.80 17.79
CA GLU A 105 2.64 1.53 18.90
C GLU A 105 1.26 2.21 18.74
N SER A 106 1.00 2.85 17.60
CA SER A 106 -0.24 3.58 17.39
C SER A 106 -1.43 2.65 17.17
N MET A 107 -2.49 2.85 17.94
CA MET A 107 -3.77 2.16 17.72
C MET A 107 -4.54 2.75 16.54
N THR A 108 -5.52 2.01 16.02
CA THR A 108 -6.29 2.34 14.80
C THR A 108 -6.75 3.79 14.72
N GLY A 109 -7.52 4.29 15.70
CA GLY A 109 -8.00 5.68 15.67
C GLY A 109 -6.88 6.71 15.70
N GLY A 110 -5.80 6.44 16.44
CA GLY A 110 -4.61 7.29 16.47
C GLY A 110 -3.84 7.31 15.14
N ARG A 111 -3.90 6.25 14.35
CA ARG A 111 -3.34 6.22 12.99
C ARG A 111 -4.16 7.10 12.05
N VAL A 112 -5.49 6.95 12.08
CA VAL A 112 -6.42 7.78 11.29
C VAL A 112 -6.25 9.26 11.62
N LYS A 113 -6.18 9.63 12.91
CA LYS A 113 -5.96 11.03 13.32
C LYS A 113 -4.65 11.61 12.79
N ARG A 114 -3.56 10.83 12.76
CA ARG A 114 -2.25 11.31 12.27
C ARG A 114 -2.23 11.58 10.77
N VAL A 115 -3.09 10.92 9.99
CA VAL A 115 -3.20 11.13 8.54
C VAL A 115 -4.22 12.21 8.16
N GLU A 116 -4.91 12.83 9.13
CA GLU A 116 -5.83 13.96 8.91
C GLU A 116 -5.23 15.06 8.04
N ARG A 117 -3.92 15.31 8.15
CA ARG A 117 -3.23 16.32 7.33
C ARG A 117 -3.28 16.06 5.82
N TYR A 118 -3.46 14.81 5.40
CA TYR A 118 -3.60 14.41 4.00
C TYR A 118 -5.05 14.39 3.53
N LEU A 119 -6.01 14.56 4.45
CA LEU A 119 -7.46 14.52 4.23
C LEU A 119 -8.11 15.90 4.25
N LYS A 120 -7.35 16.98 4.48
CA LYS A 120 -7.89 18.33 4.80
C LYS A 120 -8.84 18.92 3.75
N ASN A 121 -8.76 18.45 2.50
CA ASN A 121 -9.58 18.96 1.40
C ASN A 121 -10.73 18.01 1.03
N ASP A 122 -10.93 16.93 1.80
CA ASP A 122 -11.95 15.92 1.54
C ASP A 122 -13.02 15.94 2.64
N ASP A 123 -14.27 16.20 2.28
CA ASP A 123 -15.41 16.14 3.22
C ASP A 123 -15.68 14.72 3.74
N ARG A 124 -15.30 13.72 2.94
CA ARG A 124 -15.47 12.29 3.21
C ARG A 124 -14.25 11.52 2.74
N PHE A 125 -13.91 10.45 3.45
CA PHE A 125 -12.87 9.50 3.07
C PHE A 125 -13.30 8.10 3.49
N MET A 126 -12.70 7.09 2.87
CA MET A 126 -12.91 5.69 3.23
C MET A 126 -11.79 5.20 4.12
N VAL A 127 -12.09 4.23 4.98
CA VAL A 127 -11.09 3.55 5.82
C VAL A 127 -11.31 2.05 5.80
N THR A 128 -10.23 1.28 5.65
CA THR A 128 -10.27 -0.18 5.74
C THR A 128 -9.01 -0.73 6.40
N TYR A 129 -9.04 -2.02 6.71
CA TYR A 129 -7.89 -2.77 7.20
C TYR A 129 -7.07 -3.31 6.03
N GLY A 130 -5.74 -3.30 6.16
CA GLY A 130 -4.83 -3.83 5.14
C GLY A 130 -4.76 -5.36 5.08
N ASP A 131 -5.80 -6.06 5.53
CA ASP A 131 -5.80 -7.51 5.69
C ASP A 131 -7.12 -8.23 5.40
N GLY A 132 -8.11 -7.52 4.85
CA GLY A 132 -9.41 -8.07 4.46
C GLY A 132 -9.72 -7.80 2.99
N VAL A 133 -10.19 -8.83 2.29
CA VAL A 133 -10.71 -8.75 0.92
C VAL A 133 -12.16 -9.26 0.91
N SER A 134 -12.99 -8.69 0.05
CA SER A 134 -14.39 -9.10 -0.12
C SER A 134 -14.90 -8.71 -1.50
N ASP A 135 -16.07 -9.23 -1.87
CA ASP A 135 -16.89 -8.87 -3.04
C ASP A 135 -17.85 -7.70 -2.73
N VAL A 136 -17.50 -6.87 -1.74
CA VAL A 136 -18.34 -5.74 -1.32
C VAL A 136 -18.53 -4.72 -2.44
N ASP A 137 -19.75 -4.20 -2.55
CA ASP A 137 -20.07 -3.07 -3.42
C ASP A 137 -19.67 -1.75 -2.71
N ILE A 138 -18.73 -1.01 -3.31
CA ILE A 138 -18.19 0.26 -2.78
C ILE A 138 -18.72 1.47 -3.58
N SER A 139 -19.65 1.26 -4.52
CA SER A 139 -20.23 2.33 -5.34
C SER A 139 -21.07 3.35 -4.57
#